data_AF-A0A0P6VJ04-F1
#
_entry.id   AF-A0A0P6VJ04-F1
#
_cell.length_a   1.000
_cell.length_b   1.000
_cell.length_c   1.000
_cell.angle_alpha   90.00
_cell.angle_beta   90.00
_cell.angle_gamma   90.00
#
_symmetry.space_group_name_H-M   'P 1'
#
loop_
_entity.id
_entity.type
_entity.pdbx_description
1 polymer ?
#
loop_
_entity_poly.entity_id
_entity_poly.type
_entity_poly.pdbx_seq_one_letter_code
_entity_poly.pdbx_strand_id
1 'polypeptide(L)'
;MPMTRQRTDWFQAIKDIRAQHGCDILAAERIALSDPDWRRWVDAQINRDPDCRKMARRHMKSRGPASLIVVADGRLKIGDAI
;
A
#
# COMPACT_ATOMS: atom_id res chain seq x y z
N MET A 1 9.71 11.35 18.66
CA MET A 1 9.53 9.89 18.86
C MET A 1 9.46 9.26 17.47
N PRO A 2 10.39 8.41 17.03
CA PRO A 2 10.29 7.79 15.72
C PRO A 2 9.16 6.75 15.78
N MET A 3 8.00 7.06 15.19
CA MET A 3 6.92 6.09 15.03
C MET A 3 7.40 5.01 14.06
N THR A 4 7.91 3.90 14.58
CA THR A 4 8.08 2.67 13.80
C THR A 4 6.69 2.17 13.42
N ARG A 5 6.13 2.66 12.31
CA ARG A 5 4.90 2.12 11.72
C ARG A 5 5.15 0.64 11.41
N GLN A 6 4.29 -0.23 11.91
CA GLN A 6 4.35 -1.68 11.74
C GLN A 6 3.27 -2.14 10.78
N ARG A 7 3.37 -3.39 10.31
CA ARG A 7 2.36 -4.01 9.43
C ARG A 7 0.95 -3.93 10.02
N THR A 8 0.83 -4.02 11.34
CA THR A 8 -0.45 -3.89 12.05
C THR A 8 -1.07 -2.50 11.89
N ASP A 9 -0.25 -1.44 11.86
CA ASP A 9 -0.72 -0.06 11.69
C ASP A 9 -1.31 0.15 10.30
N TRP A 10 -0.73 -0.49 9.27
CA TRP A 10 -1.31 -0.49 7.92
C TRP A 10 -2.69 -1.14 7.92
N PHE A 11 -2.83 -2.33 8.50
CA PHE A 11 -4.13 -3.01 8.55
C PHE A 11 -5.16 -2.23 9.35
N GLN A 12 -4.75 -1.57 10.44
CA GLN A 12 -5.64 -0.74 11.24
C GLN A 12 -6.07 0.50 10.47
N ALA A 13 -5.14 1.21 9.82
CA ALA A 13 -5.46 2.37 8.98
C ALA A 13 -6.45 2.00 7.86
N ILE A 14 -6.25 0.86 7.18
CA ILE A 14 -7.19 0.39 6.16
C ILE A 14 -8.56 0.07 6.77
N LYS A 15 -8.63 -0.56 7.95
CA LYS A 15 -9.91 -0.82 8.63
C LYS A 15 -10.62 0.47 8.99
N ASP A 16 -9.91 1.45 9.54
CA ASP A 16 -10.47 2.73 9.96
C ASP A 16 -10.98 3.51 8.75
N ILE A 17 -10.22 3.57 7.65
CA ILE A 17 -10.65 4.20 6.40
C ILE A 17 -11.86 3.50 5.82
N ARG A 18 -11.90 2.15 5.83
CA ARG A 18 -13.08 1.40 5.37
C ARG A 18 -14.30 1.68 6.23
N ALA A 19 -14.14 1.75 7.55
CA ALA A 19 -15.23 2.05 8.47
C ALA A 19 -15.72 3.50 8.30
N GLN A 20 -14.82 4.45 8.07
CA GLN A 20 -15.13 5.87 7.93
C GLN A 20 -15.75 6.22 6.58
N HIS A 21 -15.26 5.62 5.49
CA HIS A 21 -15.70 5.92 4.12
C HIS A 21 -16.66 4.88 3.55
N GLY A 22 -16.92 3.77 4.25
CA GLY A 22 -17.78 2.69 3.77
C GLY A 22 -17.31 2.07 2.45
N CYS A 23 -16.00 2.10 2.19
CA CYS A 23 -15.43 1.81 0.88
C CYS A 23 -14.75 0.43 0.81
N ASP A 24 -14.52 -0.02 -0.43
CA ASP A 24 -13.78 -1.25 -0.68
C ASP A 24 -12.32 -1.13 -0.25
N ILE A 25 -11.66 -2.27 -0.01
CA ILE A 25 -10.24 -2.34 0.34
C ILE A 25 -9.38 -1.51 -0.65
N LEU A 26 -9.76 -1.53 -1.93
CA LEU A 26 -9.20 -0.70 -3.00
C LEU A 26 -9.17 0.79 -2.70
N ALA A 27 -10.34 1.33 -2.40
CA ALA A 27 -10.52 2.75 -2.17
C ALA A 27 -9.83 3.15 -0.86
N ALA A 28 -9.88 2.29 0.15
CA ALA A 28 -9.16 2.51 1.40
C ALA A 28 -7.64 2.52 1.20
N GLU A 29 -7.10 1.60 0.41
CA GLU A 29 -5.68 1.58 0.04
C GLU A 29 -5.30 2.83 -0.75
N ARG A 30 -6.16 3.31 -1.66
CA ARG A 30 -5.92 4.55 -2.41
C ARG A 30 -5.89 5.78 -1.50
N ILE A 31 -6.83 5.87 -0.56
CA ILE A 31 -6.87 6.96 0.42
C ILE A 31 -5.62 6.91 1.32
N ALA A 32 -5.25 5.73 1.81
CA ALA A 32 -4.05 5.55 2.63
C ALA A 32 -2.77 5.88 1.84
N LEU A 33 -2.67 5.46 0.58
CA LEU A 33 -1.51 5.74 -0.29
C LEU A 33 -1.47 7.17 -0.83
N SER A 34 -2.56 7.93 -0.67
CA SER A 34 -2.57 9.37 -0.92
C SER A 34 -1.67 10.11 0.07
N ASP A 35 -1.41 9.53 1.25
CA ASP A 35 -0.45 10.06 2.22
C ASP A 35 0.99 9.67 1.82
N PRO A 36 1.88 10.65 1.59
CA PRO A 36 3.28 10.42 1.23
C PRO A 36 4.06 9.57 2.24
N ASP A 37 3.73 9.66 3.54
CA ASP A 37 4.41 8.89 4.58
C ASP A 37 4.05 7.42 4.50
N TRP A 38 2.77 7.11 4.31
CA TRP A 38 2.31 5.75 4.07
C TRP A 38 2.92 5.17 2.80
N ARG A 39 3.01 5.98 1.76
CA ARG A 39 3.63 5.57 0.50
C ARG A 39 5.10 5.20 0.66
N ARG A 40 5.90 6.03 1.33
CA ARG A 40 7.31 5.74 1.64
C ARG A 40 7.47 4.51 2.51
N TRP A 41 6.58 4.33 3.48
CA TRP A 41 6.60 3.17 4.37
C TRP A 41 6.29 1.87 3.63
N VAL A 42 5.24 1.86 2.79
CA VAL A 42 4.87 0.70 1.97
C VAL A 42 5.98 0.37 0.97
N ASP A 43 6.58 1.37 0.34
CA ASP A 43 7.74 1.19 -0.56
C ASP A 43 8.92 0.52 0.17
N ALA A 44 9.26 0.99 1.37
CA ALA A 44 10.31 0.38 2.19
C ALA A 44 9.96 -1.06 2.60
N GLN A 45 8.71 -1.33 2.97
CA GLN A 45 8.26 -2.66 3.40
C GLN A 45 8.17 -3.68 2.26
N ILE A 46 7.67 -3.31 1.09
CA ILE A 46 7.64 -4.21 -0.08
C ILE A 46 9.04 -4.60 -0.53
N ASN A 47 10.02 -3.72 -0.32
CA ASN A 47 11.42 -4.01 -0.63
C ASN A 47 12.11 -4.83 0.46
N ARG A 48 11.77 -4.61 1.74
CA ARG A 48 12.38 -5.28 2.89
C ARG A 48 11.77 -6.65 3.23
N ASP A 49 10.46 -6.81 3.06
CA ASP A 49 9.71 -7.98 3.50
C ASP A 49 9.18 -8.81 2.31
N PRO A 50 9.58 -10.08 2.18
CA PRO A 50 9.16 -10.96 1.09
C PRO A 50 7.64 -11.21 1.02
N ASP A 51 6.94 -11.22 2.16
CA ASP A 51 5.49 -11.45 2.20
C ASP A 51 4.75 -10.21 1.70
N CYS A 52 5.20 -9.02 2.10
CA CYS A 52 4.70 -7.76 1.55
C CYS A 52 4.91 -7.71 0.02
N ARG A 53 6.08 -8.16 -0.45
CA ARG A 53 6.35 -8.29 -1.90
C ARG A 53 5.40 -9.25 -2.60
N LYS A 54 5.10 -10.40 -2.00
CA LYS A 54 4.18 -11.38 -2.55
C LYS A 54 2.75 -10.84 -2.61
N MET A 55 2.30 -10.15 -1.56
CA MET A 55 1.00 -9.48 -1.54
C MET A 55 0.92 -8.40 -2.61
N ALA A 56 1.92 -7.52 -2.70
CA ALA A 56 2.01 -6.48 -3.73
C ALA A 56 1.94 -7.07 -5.16
N ARG A 57 2.68 -8.16 -5.43
CA ARG A 57 2.61 -8.85 -6.73
C ARG A 57 1.25 -9.49 -6.99
N ARG A 58 0.64 -10.13 -5.99
CA ARG A 58 -0.72 -10.70 -6.12
C ARG A 58 -1.74 -9.60 -6.41
N HIS A 59 -1.54 -8.45 -5.81
CA HIS A 59 -2.35 -7.25 -6.01
C HIS A 59 -2.25 -6.73 -7.44
N MET A 60 -1.02 -6.59 -7.96
CA MET A 60 -0.76 -6.28 -9.37
C MET A 60 -1.42 -7.31 -10.30
N LYS A 61 -1.27 -8.60 -10.00
CA LYS A 61 -1.84 -9.68 -10.84
C LYS A 61 -3.37 -9.69 -10.83
N SER A 62 -3.99 -9.42 -9.69
CA SER A 62 -5.45 -9.43 -9.54
C SER A 62 -6.12 -8.20 -10.13
N ARG A 63 -5.44 -7.06 -10.16
CA ARG A 63 -6.02 -5.77 -10.57
C ARG A 63 -5.48 -5.26 -11.91
N GLY A 64 -4.39 -5.84 -12.40
CA GLY A 64 -3.75 -5.49 -13.67
C GLY A 64 -3.44 -3.98 -13.76
N PRO A 65 -4.00 -3.24 -14.73
CA PRO A 65 -3.74 -1.82 -14.94
C PRO A 65 -4.29 -0.89 -13.83
N ALA A 66 -5.22 -1.36 -12.99
CA ALA A 66 -5.72 -0.60 -11.84
C ALA A 66 -4.83 -0.75 -10.58
N SER A 67 -3.67 -1.37 -10.71
CA SER A 67 -2.72 -1.52 -9.62
C SER A 67 -2.08 -0.18 -9.26
N LEU A 68 -2.20 0.21 -7.99
CA LEU A 68 -1.48 1.35 -7.39
C LEU A 68 0.03 1.11 -7.25
N ILE A 69 0.50 -0.11 -7.58
CA ILE A 69 1.89 -0.52 -7.50
C ILE A 69 2.44 -0.62 -8.92
N VAL A 70 3.53 0.10 -9.17
CA VAL A 70 4.29 0.11 -10.42
C VAL A 70 5.68 -0.48 -10.19
N VAL A 71 6.25 -1.08 -11.22
CA VAL A 71 7.67 -1.49 -11.19
C VAL A 71 8.47 -0.35 -11.77
N ALA A 72 9.36 0.23 -10.98
CA ALA A 72 10.30 1.27 -11.39
C ALA A 72 11.72 0.86 -10.98
N ASP A 73 12.66 0.89 -11.92
CA ASP A 73 14.07 0.51 -11.71
C ASP A 73 14.26 -0.91 -11.14
N GLY A 74 13.42 -1.86 -11.55
CA GLY A 74 13.45 -3.24 -11.04
C GLY A 74 12.99 -3.39 -9.58
N ARG A 75 12.50 -2.31 -8.95
CA ARG A 75 11.88 -2.31 -7.63
C ARG A 75 10.39 -2.06 -7.73
N LEU A 76 9.63 -2.58 -6.78
CA LEU A 76 8.22 -2.31 -6.66
C LEU A 76 8.06 -0.99 -5.91
N LYS A 77 7.37 -0.03 -6.53
CA LYS A 77 7.07 1.29 -5.95
C LYS A 77 5.58 1.57 -6.07
N ILE A 78 5.03 2.40 -5.20
CA ILE A 78 3.66 2.88 -5.36
C ILE A 78 3.67 3.96 -6.45
N GLY A 79 2.81 3.82 -7.46
CA GLY A 79 2.66 4.73 -8.59
C GLY A 79 1.87 5.98 -8.22
N ASP A 80 2.17 7.09 -8.87
CA ASP A 80 1.61 8.43 -8.57
C ASP A 80 0.21 8.66 -9.18
N ALA A 81 -0.46 7.60 -9.61
CA ALA A 81 -1.79 7.70 -10.19
C ALA A 81 -2.84 7.69 -9.07
N ILE A 82 -2.89 8.76 -8.27
CA ILE A 82 -4.01 9.06 -7.37
C ILE A 82 -4.61 10.39 -7.79
#